data_AF-M4BSH5-F1
#
_entry.id   AF-M4BSH5-F1
#
_cell.length_a   1.000
_cell.length_b   1.000
_cell.length_c   1.000
_cell.angle_alpha   90.00
_cell.angle_beta   90.00
_cell.angle_gamma   90.00
#
_symmetry.space_group_name_H-M   'P 1'
#
loop_
_entity.id
_entity.type
_entity.pdbx_description
1 polymer ?
#
loop_
_entity_poly.entity_id
_entity_poly.type
_entity_poly.pdbx_seq_one_letter_code
_entity_poly.pdbx_strand_id
1 'polypeptide(L)'
;MTVSKKALQWQLGPGQTSLSTHANAHRRLGQVTALSFVGPLAYFAMKKKLPVPAQAPLALIAGLGAVQMYVGRAMVEHNVRGSGQHDHDATFDGATFFLPIHSALSLASFSLLVWTGLGIVSPISRAISVRGLMTPGVLEELGQVRKHFVALTGLAAATIFAGSLVAEIDGGREFQTFPKMGDRWIPHGLFDQKPWLRNFHDNVALVQLDHRLLALGTLAAYTTVFVKARKARIWSNLPEDAKRAIMLTMAAVGGQVAMGATMLVNEVPTPLAMVHQSGAALVLGSSLWVLHALRFARPGGLMGAAVATAAAKMSRRLNRLRSKRCATKRLALPSIRYASTRATLHSLESDSKNSHVKVCCVVGFPLGAATTATKAFEAQQCIDAGAEEIDMVLNVGMLCAQEYDFVLADVTAIVAVCKERNALCKVILETALLTTEQIRKASELAIAAGADFIKTSTGFSTRECAFSGVSEEDVMLMVSIAKPAGKQVKASGGIRSAADAEKMIALGATRLGTSAGVKIVQGLQSTDAY
;
A
#
# COMPACT_ATOMS: atom_id res chain seq x y z
N MET A 1 -9.18 -50.47 2.19
CA MET A 1 -7.82 -50.58 1.60
C MET A 1 -6.80 -50.10 2.61
N THR A 2 -6.41 -51.04 3.45
CA THR A 2 -5.56 -50.87 4.63
C THR A 2 -4.13 -51.23 4.22
N VAL A 3 -3.35 -50.25 3.78
CA VAL A 3 -1.91 -50.44 3.63
C VAL A 3 -1.29 -50.33 5.02
N SER A 4 -0.76 -51.46 5.45
CA SER A 4 -0.28 -51.77 6.79
C SER A 4 0.71 -50.75 7.37
N LYS A 5 0.39 -50.24 8.57
CA LYS A 5 1.29 -49.47 9.44
C LYS A 5 2.55 -50.24 9.90
N LYS A 6 2.73 -51.52 9.52
CA LYS A 6 3.83 -52.38 9.99
C LYS A 6 5.05 -52.48 9.07
N ALA A 7 5.04 -51.85 7.88
CA ALA A 7 6.21 -51.89 6.99
C ALA A 7 7.25 -50.77 7.26
N LEU A 8 6.98 -49.85 8.20
CA LEU A 8 7.82 -48.66 8.46
C LEU A 8 8.67 -48.77 9.74
N GLN A 9 8.80 -49.98 10.30
CA GLN A 9 9.41 -50.21 11.62
C GLN A 9 10.71 -51.02 11.59
N TRP A 10 11.28 -51.28 10.41
CA TRP A 10 12.55 -51.99 10.31
C TRP A 10 13.66 -51.08 9.80
N GLN A 11 14.76 -51.05 10.57
CA GLN A 11 16.01 -50.30 10.38
C GLN A 11 16.00 -48.80 10.68
N LEU A 12 15.77 -48.39 11.94
CA LEU A 12 16.23 -47.06 12.38
C LEU A 12 17.10 -47.18 13.63
N GLY A 13 18.39 -46.84 13.48
CA GLY A 13 19.33 -46.67 14.59
C GLY A 13 19.03 -45.40 15.41
N PRO A 14 19.64 -45.24 16.59
CA PRO A 14 19.26 -44.23 17.59
C PRO A 14 19.34 -42.75 17.14
N GLY A 15 19.94 -42.44 15.99
CA GLY A 15 19.98 -41.09 15.40
C GLY A 15 18.82 -40.71 14.46
N GLN A 16 18.00 -41.67 13.98
CA GLN A 16 16.97 -41.42 12.97
C GLN A 16 15.57 -41.08 13.53
N THR A 17 15.36 -41.27 14.83
CA THR A 17 14.10 -40.93 15.52
C THR A 17 13.85 -39.41 15.54
N SER A 18 14.89 -38.59 15.68
CA SER A 18 14.84 -37.12 15.59
C SER A 18 14.43 -36.63 14.19
N LEU A 19 15.02 -37.19 13.11
CA LEU A 19 14.70 -36.78 11.74
C LEU A 19 13.24 -37.09 11.37
N SER A 20 12.69 -38.22 11.85
CA SER A 20 11.29 -38.58 11.64
C SER A 20 10.30 -37.65 12.36
N THR A 21 10.68 -37.08 13.50
CA THR A 21 9.82 -36.17 14.28
C THR A 21 9.82 -34.78 13.66
N HIS A 22 10.96 -34.27 13.18
CA HIS A 22 11.04 -32.99 12.46
C HIS A 22 10.29 -33.01 11.12
N ALA A 23 10.44 -34.08 10.32
CA ALA A 23 9.72 -34.22 9.05
C ALA A 23 8.19 -34.31 9.25
N ASN A 24 7.75 -35.03 10.29
CA ASN A 24 6.34 -35.09 10.66
C ASN A 24 5.80 -33.75 11.19
N ALA A 25 6.61 -33.02 11.97
CA ALA A 25 6.27 -31.69 12.45
C ALA A 25 6.13 -30.68 11.30
N HIS A 26 7.06 -30.65 10.34
CA HIS A 26 7.00 -29.78 9.17
C HIS A 26 5.76 -30.08 8.30
N ARG A 27 5.42 -31.36 8.08
CA ARG A 27 4.20 -31.77 7.37
C ARG A 27 2.93 -31.31 8.08
N ARG A 28 2.86 -31.48 9.41
CA ARG A 28 1.73 -30.99 10.22
C ARG A 28 1.65 -29.47 10.19
N LEU A 29 2.79 -28.78 10.26
CA LEU A 29 2.86 -27.31 10.17
C LEU A 29 2.36 -26.81 8.81
N GLY A 30 2.72 -27.47 7.70
CA GLY A 30 2.20 -27.13 6.37
C GLY A 30 0.68 -27.31 6.26
N GLN A 31 0.13 -28.38 6.84
CA GLN A 31 -1.32 -28.62 6.90
C GLN A 31 -2.04 -27.60 7.79
N VAL A 32 -1.47 -27.29 8.95
CA VAL A 32 -1.99 -26.25 9.85
C VAL A 32 -1.95 -24.89 9.17
N THR A 33 -0.85 -24.53 8.49
CA THR A 33 -0.72 -23.26 7.75
C THR A 33 -1.77 -23.16 6.64
N ALA A 34 -2.00 -24.24 5.89
CA ALA A 34 -3.06 -24.29 4.88
C ALA A 34 -4.45 -24.09 5.51
N LEU A 35 -4.75 -24.73 6.65
CA LEU A 35 -6.02 -24.56 7.36
C LEU A 35 -6.17 -23.14 7.95
N SER A 36 -5.10 -22.59 8.51
CA SER A 36 -5.03 -21.23 9.07
C SER A 36 -5.19 -20.16 8.00
N PHE A 37 -4.89 -20.46 6.74
CA PHE A 37 -5.14 -19.53 5.63
C PHE A 37 -6.51 -19.76 4.99
N VAL A 38 -6.84 -21.00 4.62
CA VAL A 38 -8.05 -21.36 3.87
C VAL A 38 -9.31 -21.17 4.72
N GLY A 39 -9.29 -21.51 6.01
CA GLY A 39 -10.45 -21.38 6.91
C GLY A 39 -10.93 -19.94 7.04
N PRO A 40 -10.08 -19.00 7.49
CA PRO A 40 -10.44 -17.58 7.54
C PRO A 40 -10.78 -17.00 6.17
N LEU A 41 -10.05 -17.36 5.11
CA LEU A 41 -10.33 -16.90 3.76
C LEU A 41 -11.74 -17.30 3.30
N ALA A 42 -12.11 -18.57 3.48
CA ALA A 42 -13.44 -19.08 3.15
C ALA A 42 -14.52 -18.39 3.99
N TYR A 43 -14.29 -18.22 5.30
CA TYR A 43 -15.20 -17.51 6.19
C TYR A 43 -15.47 -16.06 5.71
N PHE A 44 -14.42 -15.29 5.46
CA PHE A 44 -14.55 -13.90 5.01
C PHE A 44 -15.14 -13.80 3.59
N ALA A 45 -14.86 -14.77 2.71
CA ALA A 45 -15.47 -14.86 1.39
C ALA A 45 -16.99 -15.11 1.50
N MET A 46 -17.41 -16.10 2.31
CA MET A 46 -18.83 -16.42 2.55
C MET A 46 -19.59 -15.24 3.17
N LYS A 47 -18.95 -14.49 4.07
CA LYS A 47 -19.53 -13.28 4.67
C LYS A 47 -19.46 -12.04 3.80
N LYS A 48 -18.92 -12.12 2.57
CA LYS A 48 -18.71 -10.99 1.65
C LYS A 48 -17.91 -9.84 2.28
N LYS A 49 -17.00 -10.14 3.21
CA LYS A 49 -16.18 -9.17 3.95
C LYS A 49 -14.78 -8.95 3.36
N LEU A 50 -14.42 -9.64 2.28
CA LEU A 50 -13.13 -9.47 1.62
C LEU A 50 -13.11 -8.19 0.76
N PRO A 51 -12.12 -7.29 0.95
CA PRO A 51 -11.93 -6.14 0.08
C PRO A 51 -11.81 -6.58 -1.38
N VAL A 52 -12.59 -5.96 -2.28
CA VAL A 52 -12.57 -6.26 -3.73
C VAL A 52 -11.15 -6.33 -4.32
N PRO A 53 -10.21 -5.40 -4.04
CA PRO A 53 -8.86 -5.49 -4.61
C PRO A 53 -8.02 -6.65 -4.06
N ALA A 54 -8.40 -7.25 -2.93
CA ALA A 54 -7.68 -8.37 -2.32
C ALA A 54 -8.21 -9.74 -2.76
N GLN A 55 -9.41 -9.82 -3.34
CA GLN A 55 -10.04 -11.11 -3.70
C GLN A 55 -9.22 -11.92 -4.72
N ALA A 56 -8.83 -11.31 -5.84
CA ALA A 56 -8.05 -11.99 -6.88
C ALA A 56 -6.64 -12.40 -6.41
N PRO A 57 -5.85 -11.53 -5.73
CA PRO A 57 -4.58 -11.94 -5.14
C PRO A 57 -4.72 -13.09 -4.13
N LEU A 58 -5.72 -13.05 -3.25
CA LEU A 58 -5.94 -14.12 -2.26
C LEU A 58 -6.33 -15.45 -2.92
N ALA A 59 -7.16 -15.41 -3.96
CA ALA A 59 -7.49 -16.60 -4.76
C ALA A 59 -6.24 -17.18 -5.46
N LEU A 60 -5.38 -16.32 -6.01
CA LEU A 60 -4.12 -16.74 -6.61
C LEU A 60 -3.17 -17.37 -5.58
N ILE A 61 -3.04 -16.77 -4.38
CA ILE A 61 -2.24 -17.34 -3.28
C ILE A 61 -2.77 -18.72 -2.88
N ALA A 62 -4.10 -18.89 -2.78
CA ALA A 62 -4.70 -20.19 -2.48
C ALA A 62 -4.39 -21.23 -3.57
N GLY A 63 -4.49 -20.84 -4.85
CA GLY A 63 -4.16 -21.70 -5.99
C GLY A 63 -2.70 -22.11 -6.01
N LEU A 64 -1.77 -21.16 -5.85
CA LEU A 64 -0.34 -21.43 -5.77
C LEU A 64 0.00 -22.32 -4.56
N GLY A 65 -0.65 -22.11 -3.41
CA GLY A 65 -0.52 -22.96 -2.24
C GLY A 65 -0.93 -24.41 -2.51
N ALA A 66 -2.02 -24.63 -3.24
CA ALA A 66 -2.44 -25.97 -3.64
C ALA A 66 -1.43 -26.65 -4.58
N VAL A 67 -0.88 -25.91 -5.55
CA VAL A 67 0.19 -26.40 -6.44
C VAL A 67 1.44 -26.73 -5.62
N GLN A 68 1.83 -25.88 -4.68
CA GLN A 68 2.98 -26.09 -3.81
C GLN A 68 2.82 -27.34 -2.92
N MET A 69 1.60 -27.61 -2.42
CA MET A 69 1.29 -28.85 -1.70
C MET A 69 1.40 -30.09 -2.60
N TYR A 70 0.93 -30.00 -3.85
CA TYR A 70 1.05 -31.08 -4.84
C TYR A 70 2.51 -31.38 -5.17
N VAL A 71 3.29 -30.35 -5.50
CA VAL A 71 4.73 -30.47 -5.77
C VAL A 71 5.43 -31.07 -4.55
N GLY A 72 5.19 -30.54 -3.34
CA GLY A 72 5.78 -31.08 -2.11
C GLY A 72 5.45 -32.56 -1.87
N ARG A 73 4.26 -33.02 -2.24
CA ARG A 73 3.91 -34.45 -2.20
C ARG A 73 4.70 -35.26 -3.23
N ALA A 74 4.78 -34.78 -4.48
CA ALA A 74 5.54 -35.45 -5.53
C ALA A 74 7.04 -35.59 -5.18
N MET A 75 7.63 -34.57 -4.52
CA MET A 75 9.00 -34.62 -4.01
C MET A 75 9.22 -35.77 -3.02
N VAL A 76 8.30 -35.93 -2.06
CA VAL A 76 8.38 -37.01 -1.08
C VAL A 76 8.22 -38.38 -1.74
N GLU A 77 7.28 -38.50 -2.67
CA GLU A 77 7.07 -39.75 -3.41
C GLU A 77 8.28 -40.14 -4.27
N HIS A 78 8.92 -39.17 -4.93
CA HIS A 78 10.15 -39.38 -5.68
C HIS A 78 11.30 -39.85 -4.78
N ASN A 79 11.52 -39.17 -3.66
CA ASN A 79 12.61 -39.50 -2.73
C ASN A 79 12.43 -40.89 -2.08
N VAL A 80 11.19 -41.26 -1.76
CA VAL A 80 10.88 -42.60 -1.23
C VAL A 80 11.11 -43.69 -2.28
N ARG A 81 10.73 -43.45 -3.55
CA ARG A 81 10.97 -44.41 -4.65
C ARG A 81 12.47 -44.61 -4.91
N GLY A 82 13.25 -43.53 -4.92
CA GLY A 82 14.71 -43.60 -5.08
C GLY A 82 15.42 -44.34 -3.93
N SER A 83 14.92 -44.24 -2.70
CA SER A 83 15.47 -44.97 -1.55
C SER A 83 15.19 -46.49 -1.55
N GLY A 84 14.28 -46.97 -2.42
CA GLY A 84 13.91 -48.38 -2.54
C GLY A 84 14.68 -49.16 -3.60
N GLN A 85 15.55 -48.49 -4.37
CA GLN A 85 16.22 -49.07 -5.54
C GLN A 85 17.74 -48.99 -5.36
N HIS A 86 18.29 -49.88 -4.52
CA HIS A 86 19.72 -50.21 -4.55
C HIS A 86 19.96 -51.19 -5.70
N ASP A 87 19.91 -50.71 -6.94
CA ASP A 87 20.49 -51.42 -8.09
C ASP A 87 21.85 -50.82 -8.42
N HIS A 88 22.79 -51.70 -8.78
CA HIS A 88 24.24 -51.50 -8.80
C HIS A 88 24.82 -50.58 -9.90
N ASP A 89 23.98 -49.83 -10.61
CA ASP A 89 24.43 -48.89 -11.65
C ASP A 89 24.11 -47.44 -11.24
N ALA A 90 24.95 -46.88 -10.38
CA ALA A 90 24.87 -45.48 -9.97
C ALA A 90 25.35 -44.54 -11.08
N THR A 91 24.61 -44.45 -12.18
CA THR A 91 24.65 -43.26 -13.03
C THR A 91 23.93 -42.15 -12.29
N PHE A 92 24.64 -41.07 -11.96
CA PHE A 92 24.07 -39.87 -11.34
C PHE A 92 22.97 -39.30 -12.25
N ASP A 93 21.71 -39.60 -11.95
CA ASP A 93 20.56 -38.90 -12.51
C ASP A 93 20.65 -37.45 -12.00
N GLY A 94 20.74 -36.47 -12.90
CA GLY A 94 21.00 -35.07 -12.56
C GLY A 94 19.96 -34.43 -11.64
N ALA A 95 20.09 -33.11 -11.39
CA ALA A 95 19.16 -32.36 -10.56
C ALA A 95 17.72 -32.58 -11.01
N THR A 96 16.87 -32.96 -10.06
CA THR A 96 15.44 -33.26 -10.32
C THR A 96 14.61 -31.98 -10.43
N PHE A 97 15.20 -30.83 -10.07
CA PHE A 97 14.61 -29.49 -10.03
C PHE A 97 13.41 -29.33 -9.11
N PHE A 98 13.13 -30.35 -8.31
CA PHE A 98 12.00 -30.36 -7.40
C PHE A 98 12.11 -29.26 -6.33
N LEU A 99 13.26 -29.12 -5.67
CA LEU A 99 13.46 -28.10 -4.65
C LEU A 99 13.49 -26.67 -5.22
N PRO A 100 14.17 -26.37 -6.36
CA PRO A 100 14.08 -25.07 -7.01
C PRO A 100 12.67 -24.67 -7.43
N ILE A 101 11.88 -25.59 -8.00
CA ILE A 101 10.49 -25.31 -8.39
C ILE A 101 9.64 -25.03 -7.15
N HIS A 102 9.77 -25.85 -6.10
CA HIS A 102 9.05 -25.64 -4.84
C HIS A 102 9.42 -24.28 -4.23
N SER A 103 10.71 -23.95 -4.19
CA SER A 103 11.23 -22.68 -3.69
C SER A 103 10.67 -21.49 -4.47
N ALA A 104 10.64 -21.56 -5.81
CA ALA A 104 10.08 -20.50 -6.66
C ALA A 104 8.59 -20.27 -6.40
N LEU A 105 7.80 -21.34 -6.26
CA LEU A 105 6.37 -21.25 -5.91
C LEU A 105 6.15 -20.65 -4.51
N SER A 106 6.99 -21.04 -3.56
CA SER A 106 6.98 -20.50 -2.20
C SER A 106 7.31 -19.01 -2.19
N LEU A 107 8.33 -18.60 -2.96
CA LEU A 107 8.75 -17.21 -3.10
C LEU A 107 7.65 -16.34 -3.71
N ALA A 108 6.99 -16.84 -4.76
CA ALA A 108 5.88 -16.16 -5.40
C ALA A 108 4.69 -16.00 -4.44
N SER A 109 4.32 -17.07 -3.75
CA SER A 109 3.23 -17.08 -2.77
C SER A 109 3.51 -16.12 -1.61
N PHE A 110 4.71 -16.18 -1.04
CA PHE A 110 5.14 -15.26 0.02
C PHE A 110 5.13 -13.80 -0.44
N SER A 111 5.66 -13.52 -1.64
CA SER A 111 5.66 -12.17 -2.21
C SER A 111 4.26 -11.60 -2.37
N LEU A 112 3.33 -12.41 -2.91
CA LEU A 112 1.94 -12.05 -3.06
C LEU A 112 1.26 -11.83 -1.72
N LEU A 113 1.53 -12.69 -0.73
CA LEU A 113 0.96 -12.58 0.61
C LEU A 113 1.41 -11.30 1.31
N VAL A 114 2.72 -11.02 1.32
CA VAL A 114 3.29 -9.79 1.89
C VAL A 114 2.73 -8.56 1.17
N TRP A 115 2.72 -8.56 -0.16
CA TRP A 115 2.22 -7.42 -0.93
C TRP A 115 0.72 -7.17 -0.69
N THR A 116 -0.08 -8.24 -0.65
CA THR A 116 -1.53 -8.15 -0.40
C THR A 116 -1.81 -7.69 1.03
N GLY A 117 -1.11 -8.24 2.02
CA GLY A 117 -1.24 -7.85 3.42
C GLY A 117 -0.89 -6.38 3.63
N LEU A 118 0.24 -5.92 3.07
CA LEU A 118 0.62 -4.50 3.11
C LEU A 118 -0.39 -3.61 2.37
N GLY A 119 -0.99 -4.11 1.28
CA GLY A 119 -2.03 -3.41 0.53
C GLY A 119 -3.35 -3.24 1.30
N ILE A 120 -3.68 -4.19 2.18
CA ILE A 120 -4.84 -4.12 3.08
C ILE A 120 -4.57 -3.13 4.22
N VAL A 121 -3.40 -3.22 4.86
CA VAL A 121 -3.01 -2.35 5.99
C VAL A 121 -2.77 -0.90 5.54
N SER A 122 -2.20 -0.72 4.36
CA SER A 122 -1.95 0.58 3.76
C SER A 122 -2.67 0.66 2.41
N PRO A 123 -3.89 1.23 2.37
CA PRO A 123 -4.71 1.29 1.16
C PRO A 123 -4.13 2.27 0.13
N ILE A 124 -4.43 2.05 -1.16
CA ILE A 124 -3.86 2.81 -2.27
C ILE A 124 -4.15 4.32 -2.20
N SER A 125 -5.27 4.70 -1.57
CA SER A 125 -5.65 6.10 -1.29
C SER A 125 -4.54 6.84 -0.55
N ARG A 126 -3.93 6.24 0.48
CA ARG A 126 -2.81 6.83 1.22
C ARG A 126 -1.63 7.14 0.30
N ALA A 127 -1.32 6.25 -0.65
CA ALA A 127 -0.24 6.47 -1.61
C ALA A 127 -0.55 7.60 -2.61
N ILE A 128 -1.82 7.73 -3.02
CA ILE A 128 -2.26 8.83 -3.88
C ILE A 128 -2.13 10.16 -3.13
N SER A 129 -2.57 10.22 -1.87
CA SER A 129 -2.44 11.40 -1.02
C SER A 129 -0.98 11.80 -0.87
N VAL A 130 -0.10 10.87 -0.45
CA VAL A 130 1.34 11.13 -0.28
C VAL A 130 1.99 11.62 -1.58
N ARG A 131 1.66 11.02 -2.73
CA ARG A 131 2.15 11.48 -4.04
C ARG A 131 1.74 12.93 -4.32
N GLY A 132 0.51 13.31 -3.96
CA GLY A 132 -0.01 14.66 -4.16
C GLY A 132 0.68 15.73 -3.32
N LEU A 133 1.42 15.34 -2.27
CA LEU A 133 2.12 16.28 -1.40
C LEU A 133 3.55 16.59 -1.85
N MET A 134 4.10 15.78 -2.74
CA MET A 134 5.51 15.85 -3.12
C MET A 134 5.72 16.67 -4.38
N THR A 135 6.82 17.43 -4.42
CA THR A 135 7.21 18.15 -5.63
C THR A 135 7.65 17.16 -6.73
N PRO A 136 7.52 17.51 -8.02
CA PRO A 136 7.91 16.62 -9.12
C PRO A 136 9.37 16.17 -9.04
N GLY A 137 10.29 17.06 -8.65
CA GLY A 137 11.71 16.73 -8.51
C GLY A 137 11.99 15.71 -7.40
N VAL A 138 11.34 15.85 -6.24
CA VAL A 138 11.45 14.85 -5.15
C VAL A 138 10.85 13.52 -5.58
N LEU A 139 9.72 13.55 -6.28
CA LEU A 139 9.05 12.35 -6.76
C LEU A 139 9.90 11.56 -7.77
N GLU A 140 10.65 12.27 -8.62
CA GLU A 140 11.60 11.68 -9.55
C GLU A 140 12.76 11.00 -8.80
N GLU A 141 13.37 11.69 -7.83
CA GLU A 141 14.46 11.12 -7.02
C GLU A 141 14.02 9.87 -6.25
N LEU A 142 12.86 9.92 -5.59
CA LEU A 142 12.29 8.76 -4.90
C LEU A 142 11.88 7.66 -5.89
N GLY A 143 11.47 8.03 -7.10
CA GLY A 143 11.20 7.09 -8.18
C GLY A 143 12.46 6.34 -8.63
N GLN A 144 13.62 7.00 -8.67
CA GLN A 144 14.91 6.37 -8.94
C GLN A 144 15.31 5.41 -7.80
N VAL A 145 15.15 5.82 -6.54
CA VAL A 145 15.39 4.93 -5.38
C VAL A 145 14.52 3.68 -5.50
N ARG A 146 13.22 3.85 -5.77
CA ARG A 146 12.31 2.73 -6.00
C ARG A 146 12.76 1.84 -7.16
N LYS A 147 13.20 2.41 -8.28
CA LYS A 147 13.70 1.64 -9.44
C LYS A 147 14.89 0.76 -9.05
N HIS A 148 15.83 1.30 -8.28
CA HIS A 148 16.95 0.52 -7.75
C HIS A 148 16.45 -0.61 -6.85
N PHE A 149 15.52 -0.34 -5.94
CA PHE A 149 14.94 -1.39 -5.11
C PHE A 149 14.19 -2.46 -5.92
N VAL A 150 13.56 -2.13 -7.05
CA VAL A 150 12.94 -3.16 -7.92
C VAL A 150 14.00 -4.13 -8.44
N ALA A 151 15.13 -3.59 -8.91
CA ALA A 151 16.25 -4.41 -9.37
C ALA A 151 16.85 -5.24 -8.22
N LEU A 152 17.01 -4.64 -7.04
CA LEU A 152 17.53 -5.33 -5.85
C LEU A 152 16.60 -6.43 -5.32
N THR A 153 15.29 -6.23 -5.35
CA THR A 153 14.32 -7.27 -5.00
C THR A 153 14.40 -8.43 -5.99
N GLY A 154 14.54 -8.14 -7.29
CA GLY A 154 14.76 -9.16 -8.32
C GLY A 154 16.07 -9.93 -8.12
N LEU A 155 17.16 -9.22 -7.81
CA LEU A 155 18.46 -9.84 -7.51
C LEU A 155 18.41 -10.72 -6.26
N ALA A 156 17.72 -10.27 -5.20
CA ALA A 156 17.51 -11.07 -4.00
C ALA A 156 16.71 -12.34 -4.32
N ALA A 157 15.63 -12.24 -5.10
CA ALA A 157 14.86 -13.39 -5.54
C ALA A 157 15.71 -14.39 -6.36
N ALA A 158 16.53 -13.90 -7.28
CA ALA A 158 17.46 -14.73 -8.05
C ALA A 158 18.51 -15.42 -7.16
N THR A 159 19.03 -14.72 -6.15
CA THR A 159 19.99 -15.27 -5.18
C THR A 159 19.36 -16.37 -4.32
N ILE A 160 18.11 -16.18 -3.89
CA ILE A 160 17.34 -17.21 -3.15
C ILE A 160 17.11 -18.44 -4.02
N PHE A 161 16.75 -18.23 -5.29
CA PHE A 161 16.57 -19.33 -6.25
C PHE A 161 17.88 -20.10 -6.48
N ALA A 162 19.00 -19.40 -6.69
CA ALA A 162 20.32 -20.02 -6.81
C ALA A 162 20.69 -20.82 -5.54
N GLY A 163 20.34 -20.32 -4.35
CA GLY A 163 20.53 -21.05 -3.10
C GLY A 163 19.74 -22.35 -3.02
N SER A 164 18.54 -22.40 -3.62
CA SER A 164 17.78 -23.66 -3.71
C SER A 164 18.38 -24.68 -4.67
N LEU A 165 19.16 -24.26 -5.67
CA LEU A 165 19.95 -25.17 -6.51
C LEU A 165 21.13 -25.76 -5.71
N VAL A 166 21.83 -24.94 -4.92
CA VAL A 166 22.89 -25.43 -4.02
C VAL A 166 22.35 -26.47 -3.04
N ALA A 167 21.14 -26.26 -2.50
CA ALA A 167 20.51 -27.19 -1.58
C ALA A 167 20.01 -28.49 -2.26
N GLU A 168 19.63 -28.45 -3.54
CA GLU A 168 19.18 -29.62 -4.31
C GLU A 168 20.33 -30.61 -4.54
N ILE A 169 21.53 -30.10 -4.85
CA ILE A 169 22.72 -30.92 -5.14
C ILE A 169 23.62 -31.15 -3.92
N ASP A 170 23.13 -30.84 -2.72
CA ASP A 170 23.89 -30.91 -1.46
C ASP A 170 25.23 -30.14 -1.45
N GLY A 171 25.38 -29.14 -2.32
CA GLY A 171 26.66 -28.48 -2.57
C GLY A 171 27.25 -27.76 -1.35
N GLY A 172 26.41 -27.37 -0.39
CA GLY A 172 26.87 -26.77 0.86
C GLY A 172 27.83 -27.66 1.69
N ARG A 173 27.77 -28.99 1.51
CA ARG A 173 28.63 -29.93 2.22
C ARG A 173 29.97 -30.19 1.54
N GLU A 174 30.09 -29.90 0.24
CA GLU A 174 31.33 -30.13 -0.51
C GLU A 174 32.38 -29.06 -0.22
N PHE A 175 31.99 -27.78 -0.24
CA PHE A 175 32.90 -26.67 0.07
C PHE A 175 32.48 -25.95 1.36
N GLN A 176 33.07 -26.33 2.49
CA GLN A 176 32.72 -25.82 3.83
C GLN A 176 33.55 -24.62 4.29
N THR A 177 34.53 -24.18 3.51
CA THR A 177 35.34 -22.99 3.80
C THR A 177 34.69 -21.72 3.26
N PHE A 178 35.03 -20.57 3.85
CA PHE A 178 34.65 -19.23 3.37
C PHE A 178 35.76 -18.22 3.73
N PRO A 179 36.11 -17.23 2.87
CA PRO A 179 35.51 -16.93 1.56
C PRO A 179 35.97 -17.83 0.42
N LYS A 180 37.10 -18.52 0.58
CA LYS A 180 37.62 -19.51 -0.38
C LYS A 180 36.76 -20.77 -0.45
N MET A 181 36.86 -21.52 -1.55
CA MET A 181 36.28 -22.85 -1.75
C MET A 181 37.41 -23.89 -1.67
N GLY A 182 37.52 -24.57 -0.53
CA GLY A 182 38.74 -25.25 -0.13
C GLY A 182 39.90 -24.26 -0.02
N ASP A 183 41.05 -24.63 -0.59
CA ASP A 183 42.24 -23.77 -0.58
C ASP A 183 42.27 -22.70 -1.68
N ARG A 184 41.22 -22.65 -2.52
CA ARG A 184 41.21 -21.88 -3.77
C ARG A 184 40.10 -20.83 -3.81
N TRP A 185 40.31 -19.76 -4.55
CA TRP A 185 39.28 -18.76 -4.82
C TRP A 185 38.31 -19.20 -5.93
N ILE A 186 38.84 -19.92 -6.91
CA ILE A 186 38.09 -20.49 -8.03
C ILE A 186 38.36 -22.00 -7.98
N PRO A 187 37.33 -22.83 -7.72
CA PRO A 187 37.47 -24.28 -7.72
C PRO A 187 37.72 -24.79 -9.15
N HIS A 188 38.32 -25.97 -9.24
CA HIS A 188 38.53 -26.64 -10.52
C HIS A 188 37.24 -27.29 -11.02
N GLY A 189 37.20 -27.59 -12.31
CA GLY A 189 36.14 -28.39 -12.92
C GLY A 189 34.80 -27.68 -13.09
N LEU A 190 34.78 -26.34 -13.11
CA LEU A 190 33.56 -25.52 -13.28
C LEU A 190 32.72 -25.87 -14.52
N PHE A 191 33.33 -26.43 -15.56
CA PHE A 191 32.67 -26.69 -16.86
C PHE A 191 32.81 -28.14 -17.34
N ASP A 192 33.09 -29.07 -16.42
CA ASP A 192 33.41 -30.46 -16.77
C ASP A 192 32.16 -31.29 -17.15
N GLN A 193 30.96 -30.84 -16.76
CA GLN A 193 29.73 -31.56 -17.05
C GLN A 193 29.32 -31.44 -18.52
N LYS A 194 28.82 -32.55 -19.08
CA LYS A 194 28.21 -32.62 -20.41
C LYS A 194 26.77 -33.17 -20.33
N PRO A 195 25.81 -32.61 -21.09
CA PRO A 195 25.91 -31.42 -21.93
C PRO A 195 26.27 -30.15 -21.14
N TRP A 196 26.88 -29.16 -21.80
CA TRP A 196 27.48 -27.99 -21.15
C TRP A 196 26.56 -27.23 -20.19
N LEU A 197 25.25 -27.17 -20.51
CA LEU A 197 24.24 -26.51 -19.66
C LEU A 197 24.07 -27.16 -18.28
N ARG A 198 24.46 -28.44 -18.12
CA ARG A 198 24.41 -29.13 -16.82
C ARG A 198 25.31 -28.48 -15.78
N ASN A 199 26.34 -27.74 -16.18
CA ASN A 199 27.20 -27.06 -15.23
C ASN A 199 26.45 -26.04 -14.36
N PHE A 200 25.38 -25.41 -14.87
CA PHE A 200 24.65 -24.39 -14.13
C PHE A 200 23.66 -24.94 -13.09
N HIS A 201 23.50 -26.26 -12.99
CA HIS A 201 22.56 -26.87 -12.05
C HIS A 201 23.06 -28.18 -11.41
N ASP A 202 23.92 -28.95 -12.06
CA ASP A 202 24.46 -30.22 -11.55
C ASP A 202 25.91 -30.11 -11.07
N ASN A 203 26.66 -29.09 -11.51
CA ASN A 203 28.07 -28.95 -11.12
C ASN A 203 28.18 -28.20 -9.79
N VAL A 204 28.51 -28.93 -8.73
CA VAL A 204 28.58 -28.39 -7.38
C VAL A 204 29.53 -27.20 -7.27
N ALA A 205 30.70 -27.28 -7.88
CA ALA A 205 31.70 -26.22 -7.84
C ALA A 205 31.18 -24.92 -8.48
N LEU A 206 30.55 -24.99 -9.66
CA LEU A 206 30.01 -23.80 -10.34
C LEU A 206 28.79 -23.25 -9.61
N VAL A 207 27.82 -24.10 -9.28
CA VAL A 207 26.57 -23.69 -8.63
C VAL A 207 26.84 -23.02 -7.28
N GLN A 208 27.80 -23.54 -6.50
CA GLN A 208 28.16 -22.95 -5.22
C GLN A 208 28.99 -21.67 -5.37
N LEU A 209 29.92 -21.60 -6.33
CA LEU A 209 30.64 -20.37 -6.64
C LEU A 209 29.67 -19.26 -7.06
N ASP A 210 28.76 -19.56 -7.98
CA ASP A 210 27.74 -18.62 -8.48
C ASP A 210 26.86 -18.11 -7.34
N HIS A 211 26.38 -18.98 -6.47
CA HIS A 211 25.58 -18.57 -5.32
C HIS A 211 26.35 -17.66 -4.35
N ARG A 212 27.63 -17.97 -4.05
CA ARG A 212 28.49 -17.13 -3.20
C ARG A 212 28.72 -15.74 -3.82
N LEU A 213 29.00 -15.69 -5.12
CA LEU A 213 29.18 -14.44 -5.85
C LEU A 213 27.89 -13.62 -5.90
N LEU A 214 26.74 -14.26 -6.14
CA LEU A 214 25.42 -13.63 -6.09
C LEU A 214 25.11 -13.09 -4.69
N ALA A 215 25.44 -13.82 -3.62
CA ALA A 215 25.21 -13.37 -2.24
C ALA A 215 26.04 -12.12 -1.90
N LEU A 216 27.35 -12.15 -2.21
CA LEU A 216 28.24 -11.00 -1.98
C LEU A 216 27.88 -9.81 -2.89
N GLY A 217 27.56 -10.07 -4.16
CA GLY A 217 27.09 -9.06 -5.11
C GLY A 217 25.77 -8.43 -4.67
N THR A 218 24.85 -9.22 -4.12
CA THR A 218 23.60 -8.72 -3.53
C THR A 218 23.89 -7.80 -2.35
N LEU A 219 24.75 -8.20 -1.40
CA LEU A 219 25.13 -7.36 -0.28
C LEU A 219 25.78 -6.04 -0.74
N ALA A 220 26.70 -6.10 -1.71
CA ALA A 220 27.35 -4.91 -2.27
C ALA A 220 26.33 -3.99 -2.96
N ALA A 221 25.40 -4.54 -3.73
CA ALA A 221 24.37 -3.78 -4.44
C ALA A 221 23.39 -3.10 -3.46
N TYR A 222 22.92 -3.83 -2.43
CA TYR A 222 22.08 -3.24 -1.37
C TYR A 222 22.83 -2.16 -0.60
N THR A 223 24.09 -2.40 -0.23
CA THR A 223 24.94 -1.40 0.47
C THR A 223 25.10 -0.13 -0.38
N THR A 224 25.36 -0.28 -1.67
CA THR A 224 25.52 0.86 -2.59
C THR A 224 24.26 1.70 -2.67
N VAL A 225 23.09 1.06 -2.83
CA VAL A 225 21.80 1.76 -2.89
C VAL A 225 21.43 2.35 -1.54
N PHE A 226 21.75 1.67 -0.44
CA PHE A 226 21.56 2.15 0.93
C PHE A 226 22.34 3.44 1.18
N VAL A 227 23.64 3.45 0.88
CA VAL A 227 24.49 4.65 1.01
C VAL A 227 23.96 5.79 0.13
N LYS A 228 23.54 5.49 -1.10
CA LYS A 228 22.91 6.49 -1.99
C LYS A 228 21.61 7.04 -1.38
N ALA A 229 20.74 6.20 -0.83
CA ALA A 229 19.48 6.61 -0.21
C ALA A 229 19.69 7.43 1.08
N ARG A 230 20.81 7.22 1.79
CA ARG A 230 21.18 7.95 3.02
C ARG A 230 21.68 9.38 2.79
N LYS A 231 21.88 9.81 1.55
CA LYS A 231 22.18 11.22 1.25
C LYS A 231 21.09 12.13 1.83
N ALA A 232 21.46 13.21 2.51
CA ALA A 232 20.53 14.06 3.27
C ALA A 232 19.31 14.50 2.46
N ARG A 233 19.52 14.91 1.20
CA ARG A 233 18.46 15.30 0.26
C ARG A 233 17.41 14.21 0.00
N ILE A 234 17.82 12.95 -0.07
CA ILE A 234 16.91 11.82 -0.34
C ILE A 234 16.31 11.35 0.98
N TRP A 235 17.14 11.17 2.01
CA TRP A 235 16.73 10.58 3.28
C TRP A 235 15.69 11.44 4.01
N SER A 236 15.83 12.77 4.01
CA SER A 236 14.84 13.65 4.65
C SER A 236 13.45 13.56 4.01
N ASN A 237 13.39 13.29 2.70
CA ASN A 237 12.16 13.19 1.91
C ASN A 237 11.53 11.79 1.91
N LEU A 238 12.22 10.77 2.44
CA LEU A 238 11.66 9.42 2.56
C LEU A 238 10.63 9.37 3.69
N PRO A 239 9.47 8.72 3.49
CA PRO A 239 8.55 8.43 4.59
C PRO A 239 9.22 7.56 5.67
N GLU A 240 8.80 7.74 6.93
CA GLU A 240 9.34 6.94 8.05
C GLU A 240 9.19 5.43 7.86
N ASP A 241 8.05 5.00 7.28
CA ASP A 241 7.81 3.60 6.93
C ASP A 241 8.86 3.08 5.93
N ALA A 242 9.26 3.89 4.95
CA ALA A 242 10.28 3.54 3.97
C ALA A 242 11.68 3.50 4.61
N LYS A 243 12.01 4.45 5.50
CA LYS A 243 13.29 4.46 6.22
C LYS A 243 13.47 3.20 7.05
N ARG A 244 12.44 2.83 7.84
CA ARG A 244 12.44 1.62 8.67
C ARG A 244 12.62 0.37 7.82
N ALA A 245 11.87 0.26 6.72
CA ALA A 245 11.99 -0.85 5.79
C ALA A 245 13.40 -0.93 5.18
N ILE A 246 13.99 0.19 4.73
CA ILE A 246 15.34 0.22 4.17
C ILE A 246 16.40 -0.21 5.20
N MET A 247 16.29 0.26 6.44
CA MET A 247 17.19 -0.15 7.53
C MET A 247 17.07 -1.64 7.84
N LEU A 248 15.84 -2.16 7.95
CA LEU A 248 15.58 -3.57 8.18
C LEU A 248 16.15 -4.43 7.05
N THR A 249 15.92 -4.05 5.79
CA THR A 249 16.43 -4.78 4.63
C THR A 249 17.96 -4.82 4.63
N MET A 250 18.63 -3.70 4.93
CA MET A 250 20.10 -3.67 4.99
C MET A 250 20.64 -4.59 6.10
N ALA A 251 20.04 -4.54 7.28
CA ALA A 251 20.40 -5.43 8.39
C ALA A 251 20.15 -6.91 8.04
N ALA A 252 19.01 -7.21 7.43
CA ALA A 252 18.64 -8.56 7.01
C ALA A 252 19.59 -9.11 5.94
N VAL A 253 19.99 -8.30 4.94
CA VAL A 253 20.93 -8.74 3.87
C VAL A 253 22.33 -9.03 4.45
N GLY A 254 22.83 -8.15 5.34
CA GLY A 254 24.10 -8.39 6.04
C GLY A 254 24.05 -9.64 6.91
N GLY A 255 22.97 -9.78 7.70
CA GLY A 255 22.73 -10.97 8.52
C GLY A 255 22.62 -12.25 7.69
N GLN A 256 22.00 -12.20 6.51
CA GLN A 256 21.84 -13.37 5.64
C GLN A 256 23.17 -13.90 5.11
N VAL A 257 24.08 -13.01 4.69
CA VAL A 257 25.43 -13.39 4.23
C VAL A 257 26.25 -13.94 5.40
N ALA A 258 26.20 -13.29 6.57
CA ALA A 258 26.89 -13.76 7.76
C ALA A 258 26.38 -15.15 8.19
N MET A 259 25.06 -15.35 8.22
CA MET A 259 24.44 -16.64 8.54
C MET A 259 24.79 -17.72 7.50
N GLY A 260 24.88 -17.37 6.21
CA GLY A 260 25.31 -18.31 5.17
C GLY A 260 26.76 -18.78 5.36
N ALA A 261 27.67 -17.85 5.69
CA ALA A 261 29.06 -18.19 6.02
C ALA A 261 29.15 -19.06 7.28
N THR A 262 28.43 -18.69 8.35
CA THR A 262 28.37 -19.48 9.58
C THR A 262 27.83 -20.89 9.33
N MET A 263 26.76 -21.01 8.54
CA MET A 263 26.18 -22.30 8.17
C MET A 263 27.20 -23.19 7.44
N LEU A 264 27.96 -22.64 6.47
CA LEU A 264 28.97 -23.39 5.71
C LEU A 264 30.12 -23.89 6.60
N VAL A 265 30.67 -23.02 7.44
CA VAL A 265 31.83 -23.34 8.30
C VAL A 265 31.47 -24.33 9.41
N ASN A 266 30.17 -24.49 9.71
CA ASN A 266 29.67 -25.46 10.69
C ASN A 266 29.08 -26.72 10.03
N GLU A 267 29.47 -27.03 8.79
CA GLU A 267 29.07 -28.25 8.07
C GLU A 267 27.56 -28.34 7.76
N VAL A 268 26.90 -27.20 7.58
CA VAL A 268 25.48 -27.08 7.17
C VAL A 268 24.53 -27.84 8.11
N PRO A 269 24.49 -27.51 9.41
CA PRO A 269 23.60 -28.17 10.34
C PRO A 269 22.17 -27.69 10.11
N THR A 270 21.20 -28.60 10.19
CA THR A 270 19.77 -28.33 9.88
C THR A 270 19.21 -27.08 10.57
N PRO A 271 19.49 -26.80 11.87
CA PRO A 271 19.01 -25.57 12.50
C PRO A 271 19.52 -24.30 11.84
N LEU A 272 20.80 -24.23 11.46
CA LEU A 272 21.36 -23.06 10.77
C LEU A 272 20.82 -22.93 9.35
N ALA A 273 20.60 -24.05 8.65
CA ALA A 273 19.96 -24.05 7.34
C ALA A 273 18.53 -23.49 7.40
N MET A 274 17.75 -23.85 8.43
CA MET A 274 16.41 -23.30 8.67
C MET A 274 16.43 -21.79 8.96
N VAL A 275 17.40 -21.33 9.76
CA VAL A 275 17.58 -19.89 10.05
C VAL A 275 17.98 -19.15 8.77
N HIS A 276 18.88 -19.71 7.97
CA HIS A 276 19.28 -19.13 6.69
C HIS A 276 18.08 -19.02 5.72
N GLN A 277 17.24 -20.05 5.62
CA GLN A 277 16.03 -19.99 4.80
C GLN A 277 15.01 -18.95 5.31
N SER A 278 14.87 -18.83 6.64
CA SER A 278 13.99 -17.83 7.26
C SER A 278 14.51 -16.39 7.05
N GLY A 279 15.83 -16.20 7.15
CA GLY A 279 16.49 -14.92 6.88
C GLY A 279 16.33 -14.48 5.42
N ALA A 280 16.36 -15.42 4.46
CA ALA A 280 16.05 -15.14 3.06
C ALA A 280 14.64 -14.59 2.87
N ALA A 281 13.64 -15.17 3.56
CA ALA A 281 12.27 -14.66 3.55
C ALA A 281 12.19 -13.24 4.17
N LEU A 282 12.93 -12.96 5.24
CA LEU A 282 13.02 -11.63 5.84
C LEU A 282 13.63 -10.61 4.87
N VAL A 283 14.71 -10.96 4.15
CA VAL A 283 15.33 -10.11 3.12
C VAL A 283 14.32 -9.76 2.03
N LEU A 284 13.64 -10.76 1.48
CA LEU A 284 12.65 -10.52 0.44
C LEU A 284 11.46 -9.70 0.96
N GLY A 285 10.92 -10.06 2.13
CA GLY A 285 9.75 -9.40 2.71
C GLY A 285 10.01 -7.93 3.05
N SER A 286 11.16 -7.63 3.65
CA SER A 286 11.58 -6.25 3.94
C SER A 286 11.87 -5.46 2.66
N SER A 287 12.47 -6.09 1.64
CA SER A 287 12.68 -5.47 0.32
C SER A 287 11.37 -5.12 -0.40
N LEU A 288 10.38 -6.04 -0.37
CA LEU A 288 9.02 -5.79 -0.84
C LEU A 288 8.33 -4.68 -0.04
N TRP A 289 8.57 -4.61 1.27
CA TRP A 289 8.05 -3.53 2.11
C TRP A 289 8.59 -2.16 1.69
N VAL A 290 9.88 -2.06 1.33
CA VAL A 290 10.44 -0.83 0.74
C VAL A 290 9.70 -0.43 -0.54
N LEU A 291 9.53 -1.39 -1.46
CA LEU A 291 8.80 -1.14 -2.72
C LEU A 291 7.36 -0.74 -2.51
N HIS A 292 6.70 -1.31 -1.51
CA HIS A 292 5.33 -0.99 -1.14
C HIS A 292 5.25 0.41 -0.53
N ALA A 293 6.15 0.74 0.41
CA ALA A 293 6.23 2.05 1.02
C ALA A 293 6.46 3.16 -0.03
N LEU A 294 7.28 2.87 -1.05
CA LEU A 294 7.59 3.80 -2.14
C LEU A 294 6.65 3.69 -3.35
N ARG A 295 5.55 2.93 -3.28
CA ARG A 295 4.66 2.73 -4.44
C ARG A 295 4.05 4.03 -4.98
N PHE A 296 3.95 5.07 -4.16
CA PHE A 296 3.52 6.40 -4.57
C PHE A 296 4.48 7.05 -5.59
N ALA A 297 5.77 6.67 -5.58
CA ALA A 297 6.83 7.18 -6.46
C ALA A 297 6.93 6.41 -7.79
N ARG A 298 5.91 5.64 -8.18
CA ARG A 298 5.92 4.87 -9.43
C ARG A 298 5.99 5.80 -10.66
N PRO A 299 6.89 5.56 -11.62
CA PRO A 299 6.90 6.27 -12.91
C PRO A 299 5.57 6.04 -13.65
N GLY A 300 4.98 7.10 -14.23
CA GLY A 300 3.67 7.01 -14.90
C GLY A 300 2.44 7.04 -13.98
N GLY A 301 2.64 7.19 -12.66
CA GLY A 301 1.55 7.31 -11.69
C GLY A 301 1.02 5.97 -11.15
N LEU A 302 0.25 6.05 -10.06
CA LEU A 302 -0.42 4.88 -9.44
C LEU A 302 -1.56 4.34 -10.32
N MET A 303 -2.06 5.15 -11.25
CA MET A 303 -3.14 4.78 -12.15
C MET A 303 -2.74 3.74 -13.19
N GLY A 304 -1.46 3.51 -13.50
CA GLY A 304 -1.06 2.51 -14.51
C GLY A 304 -1.51 1.07 -14.19
N ALA A 305 -1.64 0.71 -12.91
CA ALA A 305 -2.12 -0.61 -12.49
C ALA A 305 -3.65 -0.65 -12.30
N ALA A 306 -4.24 0.40 -11.71
CA ALA A 306 -5.69 0.50 -11.53
C ALA A 306 -6.42 0.68 -12.87
N VAL A 307 -5.80 1.37 -13.84
CA VAL A 307 -6.30 1.52 -15.20
C VAL A 307 -6.13 0.23 -15.99
N ALA A 308 -5.14 -0.62 -15.74
CA ALA A 308 -5.05 -1.92 -16.42
C ALA A 308 -6.19 -2.87 -16.01
N THR A 309 -6.56 -2.89 -14.72
CA THR A 309 -7.67 -3.72 -14.21
C THR A 309 -9.05 -3.11 -14.51
N ALA A 310 -9.16 -1.78 -14.51
CA ALA A 310 -10.38 -1.08 -14.89
C ALA A 310 -10.59 -1.07 -16.43
N ALA A 311 -9.53 -0.94 -17.24
CA ALA A 311 -9.62 -0.94 -18.70
C ALA A 311 -10.12 -2.28 -19.26
N ALA A 312 -9.80 -3.40 -18.61
CA ALA A 312 -10.37 -4.70 -18.97
C ALA A 312 -11.91 -4.76 -18.79
N LYS A 313 -12.47 -3.95 -17.90
CA LYS A 313 -13.92 -3.85 -17.65
C LYS A 313 -14.58 -2.66 -18.38
N MET A 314 -13.81 -1.63 -18.69
CA MET A 314 -14.27 -0.34 -19.23
C MET A 314 -14.17 -0.26 -20.77
N SER A 315 -13.34 -1.08 -21.42
CA SER A 315 -13.21 -1.10 -22.89
C SER A 315 -14.47 -1.58 -23.64
N ARG A 316 -15.47 -2.15 -22.95
CA ARG A 316 -16.79 -2.42 -23.55
C ARG A 316 -17.79 -1.26 -23.45
N ARG A 317 -17.47 -0.19 -22.69
CA ARG A 317 -18.42 0.90 -22.41
C ARG A 317 -17.94 2.29 -22.82
N LEU A 318 -16.64 2.48 -23.11
CA LEU A 318 -16.05 3.81 -23.29
C LEU A 318 -15.62 4.18 -24.72
N ASN A 319 -16.03 3.43 -25.74
CA ASN A 319 -15.91 3.87 -27.15
C ASN A 319 -17.00 4.86 -27.60
N ARG A 320 -17.83 5.38 -26.67
CA ARG A 320 -18.93 6.31 -27.00
C ARG A 320 -18.76 7.75 -26.53
N LEU A 321 -17.71 8.09 -25.78
CA LEU A 321 -17.55 9.44 -25.24
C LEU A 321 -16.08 9.86 -25.21
N ARG A 322 -15.57 10.27 -26.38
CA ARG A 322 -14.28 10.94 -26.47
C ARG A 322 -14.45 12.20 -27.31
N SER A 323 -14.74 13.31 -26.65
CA SER A 323 -14.66 14.65 -27.24
C SER A 323 -14.40 15.67 -26.13
N LYS A 324 -13.35 16.47 -26.36
CA LYS A 324 -13.01 17.76 -25.73
C LYS A 324 -12.27 17.70 -24.38
N ARG A 325 -10.94 17.78 -24.49
CA ARG A 325 -10.09 18.49 -23.52
C ARG A 325 -10.45 19.97 -23.57
N CYS A 326 -10.63 20.60 -22.41
CA CYS A 326 -10.23 21.99 -22.19
C CYS A 326 -9.97 22.20 -20.70
N ALA A 327 -8.78 22.72 -20.39
CA ALA A 327 -8.42 23.18 -19.05
C ALA A 327 -9.19 24.48 -18.74
N THR A 328 -9.47 24.77 -17.46
CA THR A 328 -9.29 26.08 -16.79
C THR A 328 -9.80 26.01 -15.34
N LYS A 329 -9.20 26.83 -14.47
CA LYS A 329 -9.00 26.70 -13.02
C LYS A 329 -10.16 27.25 -12.16
N ARG A 330 -10.47 26.56 -11.06
CA ARG A 330 -10.67 27.16 -9.72
C ARG A 330 -10.41 26.11 -8.64
N LEU A 331 -9.60 26.49 -7.67
CA LEU A 331 -8.83 25.60 -6.80
C LEU A 331 -9.46 25.62 -5.40
N ALA A 332 -10.38 24.70 -5.11
CA ALA A 332 -10.60 24.25 -3.74
C ALA A 332 -9.38 23.38 -3.40
N LEU A 333 -8.50 23.91 -2.56
CA LEU A 333 -7.19 23.32 -2.39
C LEU A 333 -7.12 22.45 -1.15
N PRO A 334 -6.60 21.22 -1.28
CA PRO A 334 -5.93 20.61 -0.16
C PRO A 334 -4.88 21.60 0.37
N SER A 335 -4.77 21.68 1.68
CA SER A 335 -3.78 22.42 2.48
C SER A 335 -2.37 22.53 1.85
N ILE A 336 -1.95 21.57 1.01
CA ILE A 336 -0.62 21.50 0.37
C ILE A 336 -0.44 22.37 -0.90
N ARG A 337 -1.48 23.01 -1.45
CA ARG A 337 -1.34 23.81 -2.71
C ARG A 337 -1.30 25.33 -2.54
N TYR A 338 -1.04 25.82 -1.32
CA TYR A 338 -1.10 27.24 -0.98
C TYR A 338 -0.05 28.13 -1.68
N ALA A 339 1.21 27.73 -1.73
CA ALA A 339 2.28 28.59 -2.26
C ALA A 339 2.09 28.99 -3.73
N SER A 340 1.61 28.06 -4.56
CA SER A 340 1.32 28.32 -5.98
C SER A 340 0.08 29.20 -6.19
N THR A 341 -0.83 29.23 -5.22
CA THR A 341 -2.14 29.87 -5.36
C THR A 341 -2.09 31.30 -4.87
N ARG A 342 -1.31 31.60 -3.82
CA ARG A 342 -1.01 32.97 -3.39
C ARG A 342 -0.26 33.77 -4.46
N ALA A 343 0.70 33.14 -5.15
CA ALA A 343 1.36 33.77 -6.31
C ALA A 343 0.38 34.06 -7.47
N THR A 344 -0.62 33.19 -7.67
CA THR A 344 -1.67 33.40 -8.68
C THR A 344 -2.67 34.48 -8.24
N LEU A 345 -3.01 34.58 -6.95
CA LEU A 345 -3.91 35.59 -6.40
C LEU A 345 -3.28 36.99 -6.37
N HIS A 346 -2.01 37.11 -5.99
CA HIS A 346 -1.27 38.38 -6.07
C HIS A 346 -1.24 38.95 -7.49
N SER A 347 -1.13 38.07 -8.50
CA SER A 347 -1.21 38.44 -9.92
C SER A 347 -2.61 38.84 -10.39
N LEU A 348 -3.66 38.51 -9.64
CA LEU A 348 -5.05 38.87 -9.96
C LEU A 348 -5.51 40.12 -9.20
N GLU A 349 -4.99 40.34 -7.99
CA GLU A 349 -5.21 41.55 -7.20
C GLU A 349 -4.60 42.79 -7.87
N SER A 350 -3.49 42.63 -8.60
CA SER A 350 -2.90 43.72 -9.40
C SER A 350 -3.82 44.22 -10.53
N ASP A 351 -4.74 43.37 -11.00
CA ASP A 351 -5.65 43.67 -12.12
C ASP A 351 -7.05 44.10 -11.66
N SER A 352 -7.41 43.92 -10.38
CA SER A 352 -8.75 44.22 -9.87
C SER A 352 -8.77 45.55 -9.11
N LYS A 353 -9.46 46.55 -9.65
CA LYS A 353 -9.79 47.77 -8.89
C LYS A 353 -10.81 47.41 -7.81
N ASN A 354 -10.37 47.38 -6.54
CA ASN A 354 -11.18 47.43 -5.31
C ASN A 354 -11.92 46.17 -4.78
N SER A 355 -11.45 44.93 -4.95
CA SER A 355 -12.02 43.82 -4.14
C SER A 355 -10.96 42.87 -3.56
N HIS A 356 -10.80 42.89 -2.22
CA HIS A 356 -10.04 41.88 -1.47
C HIS A 356 -10.72 40.51 -1.58
N VAL A 357 -10.06 39.55 -2.23
CA VAL A 357 -10.59 38.19 -2.43
C VAL A 357 -10.02 37.26 -1.37
N LYS A 358 -10.85 36.93 -0.37
CA LYS A 358 -10.43 36.05 0.73
C LYS A 358 -10.05 34.65 0.25
N VAL A 359 -8.97 34.11 0.84
CA VAL A 359 -8.55 32.73 0.58
C VAL A 359 -9.20 31.77 1.56
N CYS A 360 -9.91 30.77 1.02
CA CYS A 360 -10.58 29.73 1.80
C CYS A 360 -9.89 28.37 1.59
N CYS A 361 -9.64 27.63 2.66
CA CYS A 361 -9.20 26.23 2.56
C CYS A 361 -10.06 25.25 3.33
N VAL A 362 -9.90 23.98 2.99
CA VAL A 362 -10.67 22.88 3.57
C VAL A 362 -9.83 22.11 4.58
N VAL A 363 -10.45 21.65 5.67
CA VAL A 363 -9.77 20.92 6.77
C VAL A 363 -10.51 19.62 7.05
N GLY A 364 -9.77 18.53 7.23
CA GLY A 364 -10.34 17.19 7.40
C GLY A 364 -11.13 16.72 6.18
N PHE A 365 -10.88 17.29 5.01
CA PHE A 365 -11.71 17.11 3.83
C PHE A 365 -11.31 15.89 2.98
N PRO A 366 -12.26 15.20 2.30
CA PRO A 366 -13.72 15.40 2.37
C PRO A 366 -14.40 14.59 3.48
N LEU A 367 -13.70 13.67 4.16
CA LEU A 367 -14.37 12.64 4.96
C LEU A 367 -14.69 13.06 6.40
N GLY A 368 -14.02 14.08 6.95
CA GLY A 368 -14.16 14.48 8.36
C GLY A 368 -13.64 13.47 9.38
N ALA A 369 -13.07 12.35 8.94
CA ALA A 369 -12.65 11.22 9.78
C ALA A 369 -11.20 11.29 10.29
N ALA A 370 -10.51 12.41 10.07
CA ALA A 370 -9.19 12.65 10.67
C ALA A 370 -9.32 12.94 12.18
N THR A 371 -8.24 12.74 12.93
CA THR A 371 -8.21 13.08 14.36
C THR A 371 -8.32 14.59 14.57
N THR A 372 -8.86 15.02 15.71
CA THR A 372 -8.97 16.43 16.10
C THR A 372 -7.62 17.15 16.04
N ALA A 373 -6.56 16.52 16.55
CA ALA A 373 -5.21 17.07 16.50
C ALA A 373 -4.71 17.29 15.06
N THR A 374 -4.99 16.35 14.15
CA THR A 374 -4.64 16.50 12.73
C THR A 374 -5.41 17.65 12.09
N LYS A 375 -6.72 17.77 12.36
CA LYS A 375 -7.54 18.86 11.80
C LYS A 375 -7.11 20.23 12.34
N ALA A 376 -6.84 20.35 13.64
CA ALA A 376 -6.34 21.58 14.25
C ALA A 376 -4.99 22.00 13.66
N PHE A 377 -4.06 21.05 13.52
CA PHE A 377 -2.78 21.30 12.88
C PHE A 377 -2.91 21.69 11.40
N GLU A 378 -3.80 21.03 10.65
CA GLU A 378 -4.08 21.37 9.25
C GLU A 378 -4.68 22.78 9.11
N ALA A 379 -5.60 23.16 10.01
CA ALA A 379 -6.17 24.51 10.06
C ALA A 379 -5.09 25.56 10.33
N GLN A 380 -4.22 25.31 11.32
CA GLN A 380 -3.11 26.20 11.64
C GLN A 380 -2.19 26.39 10.44
N GLN A 381 -1.79 25.30 9.77
CA GLN A 381 -0.95 25.39 8.58
C GLN A 381 -1.61 26.16 7.43
N CYS A 382 -2.92 26.00 7.22
CA CYS A 382 -3.63 26.76 6.21
C CYS A 382 -3.59 28.26 6.53
N ILE A 383 -3.86 28.63 7.77
CA ILE A 383 -3.87 30.03 8.22
C ILE A 383 -2.47 30.64 8.14
N ASP A 384 -1.44 29.92 8.60
CA ASP A 384 -0.04 30.36 8.49
C ASP A 384 0.38 30.56 7.03
N ALA A 385 -0.21 29.80 6.10
CA ALA A 385 -0.02 29.95 4.67
C ALA A 385 -0.83 31.12 4.04
N GLY A 386 -1.68 31.79 4.82
CA GLY A 386 -2.47 32.94 4.41
C GLY A 386 -3.96 32.66 4.18
N ALA A 387 -4.51 31.57 4.73
CA ALA A 387 -5.96 31.35 4.73
C ALA A 387 -6.66 32.38 5.63
N GLU A 388 -7.71 33.00 5.12
CA GLU A 388 -8.61 33.86 5.91
C GLU A 388 -9.94 33.16 6.25
N GLU A 389 -10.22 32.04 5.57
CA GLU A 389 -11.38 31.21 5.88
C GLU A 389 -11.03 29.72 5.85
N ILE A 390 -11.63 28.95 6.76
CA ILE A 390 -11.52 27.50 6.85
C ILE A 390 -12.90 26.87 6.69
N ASP A 391 -13.00 25.84 5.84
CA ASP A 391 -14.16 24.99 5.62
C ASP A 391 -13.80 23.58 6.16
N MET A 392 -14.05 23.34 7.45
CA MET A 392 -13.75 22.04 8.07
C MET A 392 -14.88 21.03 7.82
N VAL A 393 -14.57 19.74 7.75
CA VAL A 393 -15.59 18.66 7.73
C VAL A 393 -15.79 18.11 9.14
N LEU A 394 -17.04 18.12 9.59
CA LEU A 394 -17.47 17.52 10.86
C LEU A 394 -17.22 16.01 10.85
N ASN A 395 -16.95 15.40 12.02
CA ASN A 395 -16.80 13.95 12.11
C ASN A 395 -18.18 13.26 12.01
N VAL A 396 -18.59 12.96 10.78
CA VAL A 396 -19.89 12.38 10.44
C VAL A 396 -20.10 11.03 11.15
N GLY A 397 -19.06 10.21 11.25
CA GLY A 397 -19.13 8.91 11.92
C GLY A 397 -19.48 9.02 13.40
N MET A 398 -18.83 9.95 14.11
CA MET A 398 -19.10 10.20 15.53
C MET A 398 -20.48 10.83 15.77
N LEU A 399 -20.92 11.72 14.87
CA LEU A 399 -22.29 12.26 14.92
C LEU A 399 -23.34 11.15 14.73
N CYS A 400 -23.14 10.26 13.76
CA CYS A 400 -24.04 9.12 13.54
C CYS A 400 -24.05 8.13 14.70
N ALA A 401 -22.93 7.99 15.41
CA ALA A 401 -22.81 7.22 16.64
C ALA A 401 -23.38 7.94 17.89
N GLN A 402 -23.89 9.17 17.73
CA GLN A 402 -24.42 10.02 18.81
C GLN A 402 -23.37 10.42 19.86
N GLU A 403 -22.08 10.38 19.51
CA GLU A 403 -20.96 10.83 20.34
C GLU A 403 -20.83 12.37 20.27
N TYR A 404 -21.86 13.08 20.75
CA TYR A 404 -22.00 14.53 20.57
C TYR A 404 -20.92 15.34 21.28
N ASP A 405 -20.45 14.87 22.44
CA ASP A 405 -19.38 15.55 23.18
C ASP A 405 -18.06 15.52 22.39
N PHE A 406 -17.77 14.40 21.73
CA PHE A 406 -16.62 14.30 20.84
C PHE A 406 -16.76 15.27 19.66
N VAL A 407 -17.93 15.30 19.01
CA VAL A 407 -18.18 16.19 17.87
C VAL A 407 -18.05 17.66 18.27
N LEU A 408 -18.60 18.04 19.42
CA LEU A 408 -18.47 19.40 19.96
C LEU A 408 -17.01 19.77 20.22
N ALA A 409 -16.26 18.88 20.88
CA ALA A 409 -14.84 19.08 21.17
C ALA A 409 -14.00 19.18 19.89
N ASP A 410 -14.27 18.32 18.90
CA ASP A 410 -13.60 18.33 17.60
C ASP A 410 -13.78 19.69 16.91
N VAL A 411 -15.02 20.17 16.75
CA VAL A 411 -15.29 21.46 16.11
C VAL A 411 -14.71 22.62 16.92
N THR A 412 -14.84 22.59 18.25
CA THR A 412 -14.33 23.65 19.14
C THR A 412 -12.82 23.84 18.99
N ALA A 413 -12.06 22.75 18.89
CA ALA A 413 -10.61 22.82 18.71
C ALA A 413 -10.21 23.53 17.40
N ILE A 414 -10.94 23.30 16.31
CA ILE A 414 -10.64 23.96 15.02
C ILE A 414 -11.11 25.42 15.04
N VAL A 415 -12.28 25.69 15.63
CA VAL A 415 -12.78 27.06 15.78
C VAL A 415 -11.81 27.90 16.63
N ALA A 416 -11.23 27.34 17.69
CA ALA A 416 -10.24 28.03 18.51
C ALA A 416 -9.02 28.47 17.67
N VAL A 417 -8.44 27.56 16.88
CA VAL A 417 -7.33 27.85 15.95
C VAL A 417 -7.70 28.96 14.96
N CYS A 418 -8.92 28.94 14.41
CA CYS A 418 -9.38 29.97 13.49
C CYS A 418 -9.51 31.33 14.16
N LYS A 419 -10.11 31.39 15.35
CA LYS A 419 -10.34 32.63 16.11
C LYS A 419 -9.03 33.29 16.56
N GLU A 420 -8.04 32.50 16.99
CA GLU A 420 -6.72 33.00 17.39
C GLU A 420 -5.99 33.80 16.29
N ARG A 421 -6.40 33.63 15.04
CA ARG A 421 -5.80 34.30 13.87
C ARG A 421 -6.82 35.06 13.03
N ASN A 422 -8.00 35.32 13.60
CA ASN A 422 -9.10 36.06 12.96
C ASN A 422 -9.54 35.48 11.60
N ALA A 423 -9.45 34.15 11.44
CA ALA A 423 -9.96 33.44 10.27
C ALA A 423 -11.41 32.97 10.52
N LEU A 424 -12.24 33.01 9.47
CA LEU A 424 -13.63 32.54 9.55
C LEU A 424 -13.69 31.02 9.51
N CYS A 425 -14.42 30.38 10.43
CA CYS A 425 -14.61 28.94 10.44
C CYS A 425 -16.00 28.53 9.96
N LYS A 426 -16.04 27.68 8.94
CA LYS A 426 -17.25 27.10 8.36
C LYS A 426 -17.24 25.59 8.57
N VAL A 427 -18.33 25.05 9.09
CA VAL A 427 -18.44 23.61 9.39
C VAL A 427 -19.30 22.93 8.34
N ILE A 428 -18.70 22.04 7.54
CA ILE A 428 -19.40 21.17 6.58
C ILE A 428 -20.04 20.02 7.34
N LEU A 429 -21.37 19.95 7.31
CA LEU A 429 -22.15 18.91 7.99
C LEU A 429 -22.20 17.60 7.19
N GLU A 430 -22.09 17.70 5.86
CA GLU A 430 -22.31 16.60 4.91
C GLU A 430 -23.75 16.08 4.94
N THR A 431 -24.72 16.97 4.72
CA THR A 431 -26.17 16.68 4.79
C THR A 431 -26.64 15.55 3.86
N ALA A 432 -25.85 15.21 2.84
CA ALA A 432 -26.12 14.07 1.96
C ALA A 432 -26.06 12.72 2.67
N LEU A 433 -25.38 12.64 3.82
CA LEU A 433 -25.22 11.42 4.62
C LEU A 433 -26.08 11.40 5.90
N LEU A 434 -26.82 12.48 6.16
CA LEU A 434 -27.48 12.71 7.44
C LEU A 434 -29.00 12.76 7.30
N THR A 435 -29.70 12.31 8.33
CA THR A 435 -31.14 12.54 8.48
C THR A 435 -31.42 13.97 8.94
N THR A 436 -32.67 14.43 8.79
CA THR A 436 -33.11 15.77 9.25
C THR A 436 -32.75 16.04 10.71
N GLU A 437 -32.95 15.07 11.61
CA GLU A 437 -32.60 15.20 13.03
C GLU A 437 -31.08 15.31 13.25
N GLN A 438 -30.28 14.55 12.50
CA GLN A 438 -28.83 14.65 12.57
C GLN A 438 -28.33 15.98 12.01
N ILE A 439 -28.95 16.52 10.96
CA ILE A 439 -28.62 17.85 10.41
C ILE A 439 -28.91 18.93 11.45
N ARG A 440 -30.06 18.87 12.12
CA ARG A 440 -30.41 19.77 13.23
C ARG A 440 -29.34 19.71 14.31
N LYS A 441 -29.03 18.51 14.80
CA LYS A 441 -28.05 18.31 15.87
C LYS A 441 -26.65 18.77 15.49
N ALA A 442 -26.20 18.48 14.27
CA ALA A 442 -24.91 18.92 13.76
C ALA A 442 -24.83 20.46 13.64
N SER A 443 -25.92 21.10 13.21
CA SER A 443 -26.03 22.56 13.14
C SER A 443 -25.91 23.19 14.52
N GLU A 444 -26.65 22.68 15.50
CA GLU A 444 -26.60 23.13 16.90
C GLU A 444 -25.20 22.99 17.50
N LEU A 445 -24.55 21.83 17.31
CA LEU A 445 -23.19 21.59 17.81
C LEU A 445 -22.16 22.51 17.17
N ALA A 446 -22.24 22.72 15.85
CA ALA A 446 -21.35 23.63 15.13
C ALA A 446 -21.50 25.09 15.61
N ILE A 447 -22.73 25.53 15.85
CA ILE A 447 -23.03 26.87 16.37
C ILE A 447 -22.55 27.00 17.81
N ALA A 448 -22.78 25.99 18.66
CA ALA A 448 -22.33 25.96 20.06
C ALA A 448 -20.80 25.99 20.18
N ALA A 449 -20.09 25.29 19.28
CA ALA A 449 -18.64 25.36 19.16
C ALA A 449 -18.12 26.75 18.71
N GLY A 450 -19.01 27.62 18.23
CA GLY A 450 -18.71 28.99 17.87
C GLY A 450 -18.33 29.18 16.40
N ALA A 451 -18.73 28.27 15.50
CA ALA A 451 -18.54 28.44 14.06
C ALA A 451 -19.24 29.72 13.54
N ASP A 452 -18.71 30.28 12.45
CA ASP A 452 -19.28 31.46 11.78
C ASP A 452 -20.32 31.06 10.73
N PHE A 453 -20.07 29.92 10.07
CA PHE A 453 -20.96 29.34 9.10
C PHE A 453 -21.20 27.85 9.36
N ILE A 454 -22.39 27.40 9.00
CA ILE A 454 -22.66 25.98 8.73
C ILE A 454 -22.82 25.79 7.21
N LYS A 455 -22.26 24.70 6.69
CA LYS A 455 -22.16 24.40 5.27
C LYS A 455 -22.78 23.03 4.97
N THR A 456 -23.54 22.93 3.87
CA THR A 456 -24.31 21.72 3.54
C THR A 456 -23.41 20.51 3.25
N SER A 457 -22.66 20.54 2.15
CA SER A 457 -22.00 19.33 1.62
C SER A 457 -20.60 19.59 1.08
N THR A 458 -19.80 18.53 0.96
CA THR A 458 -18.45 18.58 0.36
C THR A 458 -18.48 18.53 -1.16
N GLY A 459 -19.56 17.99 -1.74
CA GLY A 459 -19.66 17.67 -3.16
C GLY A 459 -19.13 16.28 -3.54
N PHE A 460 -18.63 15.49 -2.58
CA PHE A 460 -18.12 14.13 -2.80
C PHE A 460 -19.09 13.03 -2.36
N SER A 461 -20.18 13.38 -1.68
CA SER A 461 -21.22 12.48 -1.19
C SER A 461 -22.53 12.66 -1.98
N THR A 462 -23.35 11.62 -2.08
CA THR A 462 -24.67 11.65 -2.75
C THR A 462 -25.72 10.95 -1.89
N ARG A 463 -26.96 11.48 -1.87
CA ARG A 463 -28.11 10.80 -1.24
C ARG A 463 -28.50 9.57 -2.06
N GLU A 464 -28.94 8.50 -1.39
CA GLU A 464 -29.30 7.22 -2.03
C GLU A 464 -30.57 7.30 -2.91
N CYS A 465 -31.32 8.40 -2.89
CA CYS A 465 -32.51 8.60 -3.71
C CYS A 465 -32.57 10.02 -4.26
N ALA A 466 -32.49 10.14 -5.58
CA ALA A 466 -32.81 11.30 -6.43
C ALA A 466 -32.02 12.62 -6.23
N PHE A 467 -31.58 13.17 -7.37
CA PHE A 467 -30.94 14.47 -7.60
C PHE A 467 -29.57 14.72 -6.93
N SER A 468 -28.55 14.87 -7.78
CA SER A 468 -27.24 15.42 -7.41
C SER A 468 -27.35 16.94 -7.19
N GLY A 469 -27.84 17.37 -6.02
CA GLY A 469 -28.03 18.78 -5.68
C GLY A 469 -28.13 19.02 -4.18
N VAL A 470 -27.87 20.25 -3.75
CA VAL A 470 -28.23 20.73 -2.41
C VAL A 470 -29.75 20.65 -2.25
N SER A 471 -30.22 20.00 -1.18
CA SER A 471 -31.64 19.96 -0.83
C SER A 471 -32.07 21.31 -0.27
N GLU A 472 -33.23 21.78 -0.73
CA GLU A 472 -33.84 23.04 -0.30
C GLU A 472 -34.32 22.93 1.14
N GLU A 473 -34.86 21.77 1.52
CA GLU A 473 -35.31 21.47 2.86
C GLU A 473 -34.16 21.52 3.87
N ASP A 474 -32.98 20.98 3.50
CA ASP A 474 -31.77 21.06 4.33
C ASP A 474 -31.36 22.52 4.55
N VAL A 475 -31.37 23.34 3.49
CA VAL A 475 -30.97 24.76 3.57
C VAL A 475 -31.95 25.53 4.45
N MET A 476 -33.27 25.35 4.25
CA MET A 476 -34.28 25.99 5.09
C MET A 476 -34.13 25.61 6.56
N LEU A 477 -33.90 24.31 6.84
CA LEU A 477 -33.66 23.84 8.19
C LEU A 477 -32.42 24.51 8.80
N MET A 478 -31.29 24.47 8.09
CA MET A 478 -30.04 25.07 8.55
C MET A 478 -30.19 26.58 8.79
N VAL A 479 -30.89 27.30 7.91
CA VAL A 479 -31.16 28.75 8.07
C VAL A 479 -32.03 29.02 9.30
N SER A 480 -33.05 28.20 9.54
CA SER A 480 -33.93 28.35 10.71
C SER A 480 -33.17 28.23 12.04
N ILE A 481 -32.07 27.47 12.06
CA ILE A 481 -31.21 27.26 13.24
C ILE A 481 -30.11 28.34 13.31
N ALA A 482 -29.48 28.68 12.18
CA ALA A 482 -28.34 29.59 12.15
C ALA A 482 -28.73 31.05 12.39
N LYS A 483 -29.86 31.50 11.83
CA LYS A 483 -30.28 32.91 11.87
C LYS A 483 -30.56 33.42 13.30
N PRO A 484 -31.29 32.71 14.18
CA PRO A 484 -31.47 33.13 15.57
C PRO A 484 -30.15 33.22 16.36
N ALA A 485 -29.15 32.41 15.99
CA ALA A 485 -27.82 32.43 16.61
C ALA A 485 -26.85 33.45 15.98
N GLY A 486 -27.32 34.27 15.03
CA GLY A 486 -26.47 35.23 14.30
C GLY A 486 -25.40 34.59 13.41
N LYS A 487 -25.60 33.33 13.00
CA LYS A 487 -24.67 32.55 12.16
C LYS A 487 -25.18 32.46 10.73
N GLN A 488 -24.25 32.17 9.81
CA GLN A 488 -24.52 32.17 8.38
C GLN A 488 -24.59 30.76 7.78
N VAL A 489 -25.27 30.63 6.64
CA VAL A 489 -25.40 29.34 5.93
C VAL A 489 -24.72 29.41 4.57
N LYS A 490 -23.87 28.41 4.29
CA LYS A 490 -23.23 28.22 2.99
C LYS A 490 -23.83 26.99 2.27
N ALA A 491 -24.57 27.23 1.20
CA ALA A 491 -25.11 26.16 0.35
C ALA A 491 -24.04 25.72 -0.67
N SER A 492 -23.70 24.43 -0.69
CA SER A 492 -22.71 23.88 -1.63
C SER A 492 -23.00 22.42 -2.01
N GLY A 493 -22.85 22.13 -3.30
CA GLY A 493 -23.15 20.82 -3.90
C GLY A 493 -24.17 20.94 -5.02
N GLY A 494 -23.78 20.68 -6.27
CA GLY A 494 -24.73 20.64 -7.40
C GLY A 494 -25.38 21.96 -7.85
N ILE A 495 -24.99 23.13 -7.31
CA ILE A 495 -25.46 24.45 -7.80
C ILE A 495 -24.79 24.77 -9.14
N ARG A 496 -25.53 24.65 -10.26
CA ARG A 496 -24.97 24.69 -11.64
C ARG A 496 -25.57 25.75 -12.55
N SER A 497 -26.62 26.45 -12.11
CA SER A 497 -27.30 27.51 -12.86
C SER A 497 -27.54 28.76 -12.01
N ALA A 498 -27.84 29.88 -12.67
CA ALA A 498 -28.28 31.12 -12.01
C ALA A 498 -29.58 30.90 -11.21
N ALA A 499 -30.53 30.14 -11.77
CA ALA A 499 -31.77 29.78 -11.08
C ALA A 499 -31.51 29.00 -9.77
N ASP A 500 -30.60 28.02 -9.78
CA ASP A 500 -30.23 27.29 -8.55
C ASP A 500 -29.63 28.23 -7.50
N ALA A 501 -28.77 29.16 -7.95
CA ALA A 501 -28.11 30.13 -7.08
C ALA A 501 -29.11 31.11 -6.44
N GLU A 502 -29.98 31.72 -7.25
CA GLU A 502 -31.06 32.59 -6.80
C GLU A 502 -31.98 31.89 -5.81
N LYS A 503 -32.32 30.63 -6.09
CA LYS A 503 -33.16 29.81 -5.20
C LYS A 503 -32.51 29.62 -3.83
N MET A 504 -31.24 29.22 -3.77
CA MET A 504 -30.54 29.04 -2.49
C MET A 504 -30.40 30.34 -1.71
N ILE A 505 -30.20 31.47 -2.39
CA ILE A 505 -30.15 32.81 -1.77
C ILE A 505 -31.52 33.19 -1.21
N ALA A 506 -32.61 32.96 -1.97
CA ALA A 506 -33.98 33.22 -1.53
C ALA A 506 -34.36 32.40 -0.28
N LEU A 507 -33.82 31.18 -0.15
CA LEU A 507 -33.98 30.34 1.04
C LEU A 507 -33.15 30.81 2.26
N GLY A 508 -32.28 31.80 2.08
CA GLY A 508 -31.51 32.43 3.16
C GLY A 508 -30.04 32.01 3.23
N ALA A 509 -29.51 31.27 2.26
CA ALA A 509 -28.06 31.03 2.19
C ALA A 509 -27.33 32.34 1.85
N THR A 510 -26.35 32.73 2.68
CA THR A 510 -25.58 33.96 2.48
C THR A 510 -24.29 33.74 1.68
N ARG A 511 -23.93 32.47 1.42
CA ARG A 511 -22.79 32.10 0.60
C ARG A 511 -23.11 30.85 -0.22
N LEU A 512 -22.63 30.84 -1.47
CA LEU A 512 -22.76 29.68 -2.36
C LEU A 512 -21.39 29.07 -2.64
N GLY A 513 -21.32 27.74 -2.67
CA GLY A 513 -20.16 26.98 -3.14
C GLY A 513 -20.45 26.30 -4.47
N THR A 514 -19.80 26.76 -5.54
CA THR A 514 -20.00 26.24 -6.90
C THR A 514 -18.70 26.26 -7.71
N SER A 515 -18.49 25.27 -8.57
CA SER A 515 -17.43 25.25 -9.59
C SER A 515 -17.85 25.95 -10.89
N ALA A 516 -19.15 26.25 -11.06
CA ALA A 516 -19.73 26.87 -12.24
C ALA A 516 -19.83 28.40 -12.13
N GLY A 517 -19.10 29.04 -11.21
CA GLY A 517 -19.28 30.46 -10.85
C GLY A 517 -19.24 31.43 -12.04
N VAL A 518 -18.31 31.24 -12.99
CA VAL A 518 -18.24 32.10 -14.20
C VAL A 518 -19.48 31.93 -15.08
N LYS A 519 -19.90 30.68 -15.33
CA LYS A 519 -21.09 30.38 -16.13
C LYS A 519 -22.34 30.95 -15.46
N ILE A 520 -22.48 30.80 -14.14
CA ILE A 520 -23.60 31.32 -13.35
C ILE A 520 -23.69 32.84 -13.46
N VAL A 521 -22.57 33.56 -13.30
CA VAL A 521 -22.54 35.04 -13.44
C VAL A 521 -22.87 35.48 -14.87
N GLN A 522 -22.56 34.66 -15.87
CA GLN A 522 -22.91 34.89 -17.27
C GLN A 522 -24.35 34.46 -17.64
N GLY A 523 -25.14 33.95 -16.69
CA GLY A 523 -26.49 33.43 -16.95
C GLY A 523 -26.54 32.07 -17.66
N LEU A 524 -25.41 31.35 -17.72
CA LEU A 524 -25.26 30.07 -18.41
C LEU A 524 -25.33 28.87 -17.43
N GLN A 525 -25.81 27.72 -17.93
CA GLN A 525 -25.86 26.46 -17.17
C GLN A 525 -24.62 25.60 -17.43
N SER A 526 -24.07 24.98 -16.37
CA SER A 526 -22.96 24.02 -16.50
C SER A 526 -23.44 22.58 -16.62
N THR A 527 -22.95 21.84 -17.61
CA THR A 527 -23.16 20.39 -17.80
C THR A 527 -22.05 19.53 -17.22
N ASP A 528 -20.99 20.14 -16.68
CA ASP A 528 -19.82 19.44 -16.17
C ASP A 528 -20.13 18.75 -14.82
N ALA A 529 -19.73 17.48 -14.68
CA ALA A 529 -19.78 16.74 -13.42
C ALA A 529 -18.69 17.23 -12.45
N TYR A 530 -18.93 17.09 -11.14
CA TYR A 530 -17.97 17.43 -10.08
C TYR A 530 -16.91 16.34 -9.93
#